data_AF-A0AAC8Q5Q5-F1
#
_entry.id   AF-A0AAC8Q5Q5-F1
#
_cell.length_a   1.000
_cell.length_b   1.000
_cell.length_c   1.000
_cell.angle_alpha   90.00
_cell.angle_beta   90.00
_cell.angle_gamma   90.00
#
_symmetry.space_group_name_H-M   'P 1'
#
loop_
_entity.id
_entity.type
_entity.pdbx_description
1 polymer ?
#
loop_
_entity_poly.entity_id
_entity_poly.type
_entity_poly.pdbx_seq_one_letter_code
_entity_poly.pdbx_strand_id
1 'polypeptide(L)'
;MSGRAFGSLVGEFFDQGKRLIRAELALAKTELRQEVTKVKAGSVLVGAGGLLLFIGALAFAAFAIVLLDLVLPLWAAALIVTVLFLGIGAGIALAGIKSLKQVHAPNQTIQTLKEDSQWASRTFQSVKSQMHGHA
;
A
#
# COMPACT_ATOMS: atom_id res chain seq x y z
N MET A 1 -2.43 -32.54 47.81
CA MET A 1 -1.56 -31.44 47.31
C MET A 1 -1.61 -31.28 45.77
N SER A 2 -2.48 -31.99 45.05
CA SER A 2 -2.44 -32.15 43.58
C SER A 2 -3.11 -31.01 42.78
N GLY A 3 -4.06 -30.27 43.36
CA GLY A 3 -4.79 -29.20 42.66
C GLY A 3 -3.94 -27.97 42.31
N ARG A 4 -2.83 -27.73 43.04
CA ARG A 4 -1.88 -26.63 42.73
C ARG A 4 -0.93 -26.97 41.58
N ALA A 5 -0.55 -28.24 41.42
CA ALA A 5 0.42 -28.69 40.42
C ALA A 5 -0.16 -28.72 38.99
N PHE A 6 -1.44 -29.08 38.84
CA PHE A 6 -2.11 -29.05 37.53
C PHE A 6 -2.36 -27.60 37.07
N GLY A 7 -2.74 -26.71 37.99
CA GLY A 7 -2.91 -25.28 37.70
C GLY A 7 -1.61 -24.57 37.32
N SER A 8 -0.46 -24.97 37.89
CA SER A 8 0.85 -24.39 37.54
C SER A 8 1.34 -24.82 36.16
N LEU A 9 1.11 -26.08 35.75
CA LEU A 9 1.49 -26.59 34.43
C LEU A 9 0.69 -25.94 33.30
N VAL A 10 -0.63 -25.78 33.50
CA VAL A 10 -1.49 -25.06 32.57
C VAL A 10 -1.07 -23.59 32.48
N GLY A 11 -0.77 -22.97 33.63
CA GLY A 11 -0.25 -21.60 33.70
C GLY A 11 1.06 -21.41 32.91
N GLU A 12 2.02 -22.33 33.05
CA GLU A 12 3.29 -22.30 32.32
C GLU A 12 3.13 -22.46 30.81
N PHE A 13 2.23 -23.33 30.34
CA PHE A 13 1.96 -23.50 28.92
C PHE A 13 1.33 -22.25 28.29
N PHE A 14 0.37 -21.63 28.99
CA PHE A 14 -0.21 -20.34 28.56
C PHE A 14 0.84 -19.23 28.53
N ASP A 15 1.76 -19.20 29.50
CA ASP A 15 2.82 -18.19 29.53
C ASP A 15 3.89 -18.40 28.45
N GLN A 16 4.21 -19.66 28.11
CA GLN A 16 5.06 -19.99 26.96
C GLN A 16 4.39 -19.61 25.64
N GLY A 17 3.09 -19.88 25.47
CA GLY A 17 2.33 -19.47 24.29
C GLY A 17 2.29 -17.95 24.11
N LYS A 18 2.06 -17.19 25.19
CA LYS A 18 2.14 -15.71 25.16
C LYS A 18 3.53 -15.21 24.78
N ARG A 19 4.59 -15.86 25.26
CA ARG A 19 5.98 -15.50 24.93
C ARG A 19 6.28 -15.74 23.45
N LEU A 20 5.81 -16.86 22.89
CA LEU A 20 5.98 -17.18 21.48
C LEU A 20 5.25 -16.17 20.58
N ILE A 21 3.97 -15.91 20.85
CA ILE A 21 3.17 -14.93 20.10
C ILE A 21 3.81 -13.54 20.15
N ARG A 22 4.31 -13.11 21.31
CA ARG A 22 5.03 -11.83 21.43
C ARG A 22 6.32 -11.81 20.63
N ALA A 23 7.06 -12.92 20.59
CA ALA A 23 8.29 -13.02 19.82
C ALA A 23 8.01 -12.93 18.32
N GLU A 24 6.96 -13.61 17.84
CA GLU A 24 6.56 -13.61 16.44
C GLU A 24 6.03 -12.24 15.99
N LEU A 25 5.25 -11.57 16.85
CA LEU A 25 4.85 -10.17 16.64
C LEU A 25 6.04 -9.21 16.65
N ALA A 26 7.02 -9.41 17.54
CA ALA A 26 8.23 -8.59 17.57
C ALA A 26 9.07 -8.78 16.31
N LEU A 27 9.14 -10.01 15.79
CA LEU A 27 9.84 -10.34 14.55
C LEU A 27 9.13 -9.73 13.35
N ALA A 28 7.82 -9.95 13.20
CA ALA A 28 7.00 -9.38 12.13
C ALA A 28 7.06 -7.84 12.12
N LYS A 29 7.01 -7.21 13.30
CA LYS A 29 7.16 -5.75 13.43
C LYS A 29 8.55 -5.27 13.00
N THR A 30 9.59 -6.05 13.26
CA THR A 30 10.96 -5.73 12.85
C THR A 30 11.12 -5.84 11.34
N GLU A 31 10.62 -6.91 10.73
CA GLU A 31 10.64 -7.12 9.29
C GLU A 31 9.84 -6.04 8.55
N LEU A 32 8.61 -5.76 9.00
CA LEU A 32 7.80 -4.64 8.49
C LEU A 32 8.54 -3.30 8.60
N ARG A 33 9.22 -3.02 9.72
CA ARG A 33 10.01 -1.79 9.85
C ARG A 33 11.17 -1.73 8.88
N GLN A 34 11.86 -2.85 8.65
CA GLN A 34 12.96 -2.92 7.69
C GLN A 34 12.47 -2.70 6.25
N GLU A 35 11.37 -3.34 5.86
CA GLU A 35 10.76 -3.12 4.55
C GLU A 35 10.29 -1.68 4.36
N VAL A 36 9.55 -1.14 5.34
CA VAL A 36 9.07 0.25 5.30
C VAL A 36 10.23 1.24 5.23
N THR A 37 11.33 0.98 5.94
CA THR A 37 12.51 1.86 5.92
C THR A 37 13.22 1.84 4.56
N LYS A 38 13.34 0.67 3.93
CA LYS A 38 13.89 0.53 2.58
C LYS A 38 13.03 1.28 1.55
N VAL A 39 11.71 1.09 1.61
CA VAL A 39 10.76 1.81 0.74
C VAL A 39 10.83 3.32 0.98
N LYS A 40 10.89 3.76 2.25
CA LYS A 40 11.01 5.18 2.62
C LYS A 40 12.29 5.81 2.07
N ALA A 41 13.44 5.18 2.26
CA ALA A 41 14.71 5.71 1.77
C ALA A 41 14.71 5.87 0.24
N GLY A 42 14.18 4.89 -0.49
CA GLY A 42 14.01 4.98 -1.95
C GLY A 42 13.03 6.09 -2.35
N SER A 43 11.93 6.26 -1.62
CA SER A 43 10.92 7.27 -1.93
C SER A 43 11.41 8.71 -1.79
N VAL A 44 12.36 8.99 -0.89
CA VAL A 44 12.94 10.33 -0.71
C VAL A 44 13.74 10.75 -1.93
N LEU A 45 14.62 9.87 -2.44
CA LEU A 45 15.45 10.18 -3.62
C LEU A 45 14.60 10.30 -4.88
N VAL A 46 13.61 9.42 -5.06
CA VAL A 46 12.66 9.50 -6.18
C VAL A 46 11.83 10.77 -6.09
N GLY A 47 11.36 11.16 -4.90
CA GLY A 47 10.64 12.41 -4.67
C GLY A 47 11.48 13.64 -4.98
N ALA A 48 12.72 13.68 -4.51
CA ALA A 48 13.66 14.78 -4.78
C ALA A 48 14.01 14.89 -6.26
N GLY A 49 14.30 13.76 -6.92
CA GLY A 49 14.55 13.71 -8.36
C GLY A 49 13.32 14.15 -9.17
N GLY A 50 12.12 13.69 -8.78
CA GLY A 50 10.86 14.11 -9.39
C GLY A 50 10.61 15.61 -9.26
N LEU A 51 10.91 16.20 -8.10
CA LEU A 51 10.80 17.65 -7.89
C LEU A 51 11.78 18.43 -8.76
N LEU A 52 13.03 17.99 -8.85
CA LEU A 52 14.03 18.62 -9.73
C LEU A 52 13.63 18.53 -11.20
N LEU A 53 13.14 17.37 -11.65
CA LEU A 53 12.62 17.21 -13.02
C LEU A 53 11.42 18.12 -13.27
N PHE A 54 10.53 18.28 -12.28
CA PHE A 54 9.38 19.18 -12.39
C PHE A 54 9.83 20.65 -12.55
N ILE A 55 10.75 21.12 -11.72
CA ILE A 55 11.33 22.47 -11.83
C ILE A 55 12.03 22.63 -13.18
N GLY A 56 12.81 21.64 -13.61
CA GLY A 56 13.46 21.61 -14.91
C GLY A 56 12.47 21.68 -16.08
N ALA A 57 11.32 21.01 -15.98
CA ALA A 57 10.27 21.06 -16.99
C ALA A 57 9.62 22.45 -17.08
N LEU A 58 9.43 23.15 -15.95
CA LEU A 58 8.95 24.54 -15.95
C LEU A 58 9.97 25.49 -16.59
N ALA A 59 11.25 25.36 -16.24
CA ALA A 59 12.33 26.14 -16.84
C ALA A 59 12.44 25.86 -18.35
N PHE A 60 12.31 24.59 -18.76
CA PHE A 60 12.30 24.20 -20.17
C PHE A 60 11.08 24.75 -20.92
N ALA A 61 9.90 24.77 -20.30
CA ALA A 61 8.72 25.40 -20.90
C ALA A 61 8.96 26.89 -21.15
N ALA A 62 9.49 27.62 -20.16
CA ALA A 62 9.83 29.03 -20.31
C ALA A 62 10.89 29.25 -21.43
N PHE A 63 11.94 28.42 -21.44
CA PHE A 63 12.95 28.43 -22.50
C PHE A 63 12.34 28.19 -23.89
N ALA A 64 11.48 27.19 -24.03
CA ALA A 64 10.82 26.88 -25.30
C ALA A 64 9.93 28.04 -25.78
N ILE A 65 9.21 28.71 -24.87
CA ILE A 65 8.40 29.88 -25.21
C ILE A 65 9.28 31.00 -25.75
N VAL A 66 10.38 31.34 -25.06
CA VAL A 66 11.32 32.39 -25.50
C VAL A 66 11.97 32.01 -26.83
N LEU A 67 12.30 30.75 -27.04
CA LEU A 67 12.88 30.28 -28.30
C LEU A 67 11.90 30.41 -29.47
N LEU A 68 10.62 30.09 -29.25
CA LEU A 68 9.57 30.22 -30.28
C LEU A 68 9.20 31.70 -30.54
N ASP A 69 9.34 32.57 -29.54
CA ASP A 69 9.10 34.01 -29.69
C ASP A 69 10.04 34.67 -30.72
N LEU A 70 11.18 34.04 -31.04
CA LEU A 70 12.07 34.50 -32.10
C LEU A 70 11.45 34.42 -33.51
N VAL A 71 10.42 33.58 -33.70
CA VAL A 71 9.82 33.34 -35.02
C VAL A 71 8.30 33.51 -35.04
N LEU A 72 7.63 33.59 -33.88
CA LEU A 72 6.19 33.76 -33.70
C LEU A 72 5.93 34.83 -32.64
N PRO A 73 4.76 35.49 -32.58
CA PRO A 73 4.43 36.34 -31.45
C PRO A 73 4.30 35.53 -30.14
N LEU A 74 4.75 36.12 -29.03
CA LEU A 74 4.78 35.52 -27.68
C LEU A 74 3.51 34.76 -27.29
N TRP A 75 2.33 35.31 -27.58
CA TRP A 75 1.06 34.68 -27.22
C TRP A 75 0.86 33.34 -27.96
N ALA A 76 1.29 33.24 -29.21
CA ALA A 76 1.19 32.01 -30.00
C ALA A 76 2.23 30.98 -29.54
N ALA A 77 3.47 31.43 -29.25
CA ALA A 77 4.52 30.59 -28.67
C ALA A 77 4.07 29.97 -27.34
N ALA A 78 3.53 30.79 -26.42
CA ALA A 78 3.02 30.34 -25.14
C ALA A 78 1.87 29.32 -25.30
N LEU A 79 0.95 29.56 -26.22
CA LEU A 79 -0.18 28.66 -26.46
C LEU A 79 0.26 27.30 -27.02
N ILE A 80 1.20 27.28 -27.97
CA ILE A 80 1.74 26.04 -28.55
C ILE A 80 2.43 25.19 -27.47
N VAL A 81 3.32 25.79 -26.68
CA VAL A 81 4.03 25.08 -25.61
C VAL A 81 3.06 24.56 -24.55
N THR A 82 2.05 25.36 -24.19
CA THR A 82 1.01 24.95 -23.23
C THR A 82 0.23 23.74 -23.71
N VAL A 83 -0.25 23.76 -24.97
CA VAL A 83 -1.01 22.65 -25.55
C VAL A 83 -0.14 21.39 -25.64
N LEU A 84 1.13 21.52 -26.02
CA LEU A 84 2.08 20.39 -26.06
C LEU A 84 2.23 19.74 -24.68
N PHE A 85 2.48 20.53 -23.64
CA PHE A 85 2.65 20.04 -22.28
C PHE A 85 1.37 19.41 -21.73
N LEU A 86 0.22 20.03 -21.96
CA LEU A 86 -1.08 19.46 -21.58
C LEU A 86 -1.36 18.14 -22.29
N GLY A 87 -1.02 18.03 -23.59
CA GLY A 87 -1.16 16.79 -24.35
C GLY A 87 -0.29 15.66 -23.79
N ILE A 88 0.99 15.94 -23.55
CA ILE A 88 1.92 14.97 -22.95
C ILE A 88 1.45 14.58 -21.54
N GLY A 89 1.10 15.57 -20.71
CA GLY A 89 0.62 15.36 -19.35
C GLY A 89 -0.66 14.53 -19.29
N ALA A 90 -1.63 14.83 -20.17
CA ALA A 90 -2.85 14.04 -20.30
C ALA A 90 -2.55 12.60 -20.71
N GLY A 91 -1.64 12.39 -21.68
CA GLY A 91 -1.21 11.06 -22.10
C GLY A 91 -0.61 10.24 -20.95
N ILE A 92 0.32 10.83 -20.20
CA ILE A 92 0.94 10.21 -19.02
C ILE A 92 -0.11 9.90 -17.94
N ALA A 93 -1.00 10.86 -17.65
CA ALA A 93 -2.06 10.68 -16.65
C ALA A 93 -3.01 9.54 -17.03
N LEU A 94 -3.45 9.48 -18.28
CA LEU A 94 -4.31 8.40 -18.79
C LEU A 94 -3.60 7.04 -18.73
N ALA A 95 -2.31 6.99 -19.11
CA ALA A 95 -1.51 5.77 -19.00
C ALA A 95 -1.37 5.32 -17.54
N GLY A 96 -1.10 6.23 -16.61
CA GLY A 96 -1.03 5.96 -15.18
C GLY A 96 -2.35 5.42 -14.62
N ILE A 97 -3.47 6.07 -14.95
CA ILE A 97 -4.81 5.62 -14.56
C ILE A 97 -5.10 4.22 -15.13
N LYS A 98 -4.71 3.95 -16.38
CA LYS A 98 -4.88 2.64 -17.00
C LYS A 98 -4.05 1.56 -16.29
N SER A 99 -2.80 1.84 -15.95
CA SER A 99 -1.95 0.93 -15.19
C SER A 99 -2.51 0.64 -13.82
N LEU A 100 -2.99 1.66 -13.09
CA LEU A 100 -3.62 1.48 -11.79
C LEU A 100 -4.90 0.63 -11.87
N LYS A 101 -5.70 0.79 -12.94
CA LYS A 101 -6.88 -0.06 -13.19
C LYS A 101 -6.53 -1.51 -13.54
N GLN A 102 -5.31 -1.76 -14.04
CA GLN A 102 -4.82 -3.10 -14.39
C GLN A 102 -4.17 -3.83 -13.20
N VAL A 103 -3.90 -3.13 -12.09
CA VAL A 103 -3.50 -3.77 -10.83
C VAL A 103 -4.72 -4.52 -10.29
N HIS A 104 -4.81 -5.80 -10.64
CA HIS A 104 -5.79 -6.70 -10.08
C HIS A 104 -5.46 -6.88 -8.60
N ALA A 105 -6.45 -6.71 -7.72
CA ALA A 105 -6.29 -7.10 -6.34
C ALA A 105 -5.90 -8.60 -6.29
N PRO A 106 -5.00 -9.02 -5.39
CA PRO A 106 -4.49 -10.39 -5.41
C PRO A 106 -5.65 -11.37 -5.21
N ASN A 107 -6.07 -12.01 -6.31
CA ASN A 107 -7.26 -12.87 -6.35
C ASN A 107 -7.15 -14.04 -5.36
N GLN A 108 -5.94 -14.56 -5.17
CA GLN A 108 -5.70 -15.63 -4.19
C GLN A 108 -5.95 -15.13 -2.76
N THR A 109 -5.41 -13.97 -2.38
CA THR A 109 -5.64 -13.37 -1.06
C THR A 109 -7.12 -13.08 -0.82
N ILE A 110 -7.84 -12.60 -1.83
CA ILE A 110 -9.27 -12.35 -1.72
C ILE A 110 -10.07 -13.65 -1.59
N GLN A 111 -9.69 -14.71 -2.32
CA GLN A 111 -10.33 -16.02 -2.20
C GLN A 111 -10.10 -16.63 -0.82
N THR A 112 -8.86 -16.66 -0.34
CA THR A 112 -8.53 -17.19 0.99
C THR A 112 -9.26 -16.42 2.10
N LEU A 113 -9.31 -15.09 2.05
CA LEU A 113 -10.05 -14.29 3.02
C LEU A 113 -11.57 -14.54 2.97
N LYS A 114 -12.12 -14.84 1.78
CA LYS A 114 -13.55 -15.15 1.61
C LYS A 114 -13.87 -16.56 2.14
N GLU A 115 -12.96 -17.51 1.96
CA GLU A 115 -13.05 -18.86 2.53
C GLU A 115 -12.95 -18.83 4.05
N ASP A 116 -11.99 -18.09 4.61
CA ASP A 116 -11.80 -17.93 6.05
C ASP A 116 -13.02 -17.27 6.72
N SER A 117 -13.58 -16.24 6.10
CA SER A 117 -14.81 -15.60 6.57
C SER A 117 -15.99 -16.58 6.58
N GLN A 118 -16.14 -17.38 5.52
CA GLN A 118 -17.21 -18.38 5.44
C GLN A 118 -17.04 -19.48 6.49
N TRP A 119 -15.81 -19.95 6.72
CA TRP A 119 -15.51 -20.94 7.75
C TRP A 119 -15.79 -20.39 9.17
N ALA A 120 -15.40 -19.14 9.43
CA ALA A 120 -15.65 -18.47 10.71
C ALA A 120 -17.15 -18.30 10.99
N SER A 121 -17.94 -17.87 10.00
CA SER A 121 -19.39 -17.73 10.15
C SER A 121 -20.09 -19.07 10.39
N ARG A 122 -19.69 -20.14 9.69
CA ARG A 122 -20.27 -21.49 9.91
C ARG A 122 -19.98 -22.01 11.32
N THR A 123 -18.76 -21.81 11.80
CA THR A 123 -18.35 -22.23 13.15
C THR A 123 -19.14 -21.49 14.23
N PHE A 124 -19.39 -20.19 14.06
CA PHE A 124 -20.23 -19.43 15.00
C PHE A 124 -21.69 -19.91 15.00
N GLN A 125 -22.21 -20.28 13.83
CA GLN A 125 -23.59 -20.74 13.68
C GLN A 125 -23.81 -22.14 14.28
N SER A 126 -22.84 -23.04 14.13
CA SER A 126 -22.90 -24.38 14.72
C SER A 126 -22.85 -24.33 16.25
N VAL A 127 -21.98 -23.48 16.81
CA VAL A 127 -21.89 -23.25 18.26
C VAL A 127 -23.20 -22.67 18.82
N LYS A 128 -23.82 -21.71 18.11
CA LYS A 128 -25.11 -21.16 18.51
C LYS A 128 -26.24 -22.20 18.48
N SER A 129 -26.22 -23.13 17.53
CA SER A 129 -27.22 -24.20 17.45
C SER A 129 -27.10 -25.23 18.58
N GLN A 130 -25.88 -25.55 19.02
CA GLN A 130 -25.66 -26.46 20.15
C GLN A 130 -26.16 -25.88 21.48
N MET A 131 -26.05 -24.57 21.68
CA MET A 131 -26.53 -23.93 22.92
C MET A 131 -28.06 -23.87 23.04
N HIS A 132 -28.80 -23.93 21.93
CA HIS A 132 -30.27 -23.93 21.95
C HIS A 132 -30.90 -25.34 21.98
N GLY A 133 -30.11 -26.41 21.86
CA GLY A 133 -30.59 -27.79 21.95
C GLY A 133 -30.63 -28.39 23.36
N HIS A 134 -30.18 -27.64 24.38
CA HIS A 134 -30.04 -28.12 25.76
C HIS A 134 -30.85 -27.31 26.81
N ALA A 135 -31.84 -26.52 26.37
CA ALA A 135 -32.82 -25.87 27.25
C ALA A 135 -34.19 -26.53 27.08
#